data_AF-A0A356D8Y7-F1
#
_entry.id   AF-A0A356D8Y7-F1
#
_cell.length_a   1.000
_cell.length_b   1.000
_cell.length_c   1.000
_cell.angle_alpha   90.00
_cell.angle_beta   90.00
_cell.angle_gamma   90.00
#
_symmetry.space_group_name_H-M   'P 1'
#
loop_
_entity.id
_entity.type
_entity.pdbx_description
1 polymer ?
#
loop_
_entity_poly.entity_id
_entity_poly.type
_entity_poly.pdbx_seq_one_letter_code
_entity_poly.pdbx_strand_id
1 'polypeptide(L)' 'MIMQNLAELPKEDKDKVNVDLAASGVAYKERLGKPVIDVEVERQQPEHLREYFRERLVYYREVSKRLPKGYEYNQD' A
#
# COMPACT_ATOMS: atom_id res chain seq x y z
N MET A 1 -25.44 8.63 -9.61
CA MET A 1 -24.36 7.64 -9.45
C MET A 1 -23.08 8.36 -9.84
N ILE A 2 -22.17 8.64 -8.90
CA ILE A 2 -20.89 9.28 -9.25
C ILE A 2 -20.05 8.19 -9.91
N MET A 3 -19.63 8.41 -11.15
CA MET A 3 -18.82 7.48 -11.91
C MET A 3 -17.38 7.55 -11.38
N GLN A 4 -16.90 6.48 -10.73
CA GLN A 4 -15.54 6.41 -10.17
C GLN A 4 -14.60 5.76 -11.19
N ASN A 5 -14.46 6.37 -12.38
CA ASN A 5 -13.60 5.84 -13.43
C ASN A 5 -12.14 6.26 -13.17
N LEU A 6 -11.31 5.33 -12.70
CA LEU A 6 -9.88 5.58 -12.46
C LEU A 6 -9.12 5.99 -13.74
N ALA A 7 -9.60 5.57 -14.92
CA ALA A 7 -8.97 5.93 -16.19
C ALA A 7 -9.19 7.40 -16.57
N GLU A 8 -10.21 8.07 -16.02
CA GLU A 8 -10.50 9.48 -16.27
C GLU A 8 -9.79 10.43 -15.30
N LEU A 9 -9.15 9.88 -14.26
CA LEU A 9 -8.42 10.69 -13.28
C LEU A 9 -7.25 11.47 -13.93
N PRO A 10 -6.95 12.67 -13.41
CA PRO A 10 -5.70 13.36 -13.70
C PRO A 10 -4.49 12.46 -13.44
N LYS A 11 -3.40 12.69 -14.17
CA LYS A 11 -2.19 11.87 -14.04
C LYS A 11 -1.64 11.86 -12.61
N GLU A 12 -1.66 13.01 -11.94
CA GLU A 12 -1.21 13.12 -10.54
C GLU A 12 -2.02 12.24 -9.59
N ASP A 13 -3.34 12.19 -9.76
CA ASP A 13 -4.22 11.35 -8.93
C ASP A 13 -4.02 9.86 -9.24
N LYS A 14 -3.79 9.51 -10.50
CA LYS A 14 -3.40 8.13 -10.87
C LYS A 14 -2.07 7.72 -10.25
N ASP A 15 -1.09 8.63 -10.24
CA ASP A 15 0.22 8.37 -9.64
C ASP A 15 0.09 8.17 -8.12
N LYS A 16 -0.76 8.97 -7.44
CA LYS A 16 -1.09 8.75 -6.01
C LYS A 16 -1.78 7.41 -5.77
N VAL A 17 -2.72 6.99 -6.63
CA VAL A 17 -3.36 5.67 -6.53
C VAL A 17 -2.34 4.52 -6.66
N ASN A 18 -1.38 4.66 -7.58
CA ASN A 18 -0.31 3.67 -7.73
C ASN A 18 0.60 3.61 -6.49
N VAL A 19 0.91 4.76 -5.89
CA VAL A 19 1.70 4.83 -4.65
C VAL A 19 0.94 4.21 -3.48
N ASP A 20 -0.37 4.44 -3.37
CA ASP A 20 -1.25 3.80 -2.38
C ASP A 20 -1.28 2.28 -2.53
N LEU A 21 -1.30 1.80 -3.78
CA LEU A 21 -1.23 0.37 -4.07
C LEU A 21 0.12 -0.22 -3.62
N ALA A 22 1.24 0.47 -3.88
CA ALA A 22 2.55 0.04 -3.42
C ALA A 22 2.62 -0.01 -1.88
N ALA A 23 2.14 1.04 -1.20
CA ALA A 23 2.17 1.14 0.26
C ALA A 23 1.31 0.06 0.93
N SER A 24 0.08 -0.12 0.45
CA SER A 24 -0.81 -1.19 0.93
C SER A 24 -0.26 -2.58 0.67
N GLY A 25 0.42 -2.79 -0.46
CA GLY A 25 1.11 -4.04 -0.80
C GLY A 25 2.23 -4.40 0.18
N VAL A 26 3.01 -3.41 0.63
CA VAL A 26 4.04 -3.61 1.67
C VAL A 26 3.39 -4.01 2.99
N ALA A 27 2.44 -3.22 3.49
CA ALA A 27 1.75 -3.51 4.75
C ALA A 27 1.05 -4.88 4.74
N TYR A 28 0.47 -5.27 3.59
CA TYR A 28 -0.11 -6.60 3.39
C TYR A 28 0.93 -7.71 3.53
N LYS A 29 2.09 -7.60 2.85
CA LYS A 29 3.16 -8.61 2.93
C LYS A 29 3.71 -8.72 4.35
N GLU A 30 3.94 -7.59 5.03
CA GLU A 30 4.36 -7.54 6.44
C GLU A 30 3.37 -8.28 7.34
N ARG A 31 2.06 -8.00 7.22
CA ARG A 31 1.01 -8.66 8.01
C ARG A 31 0.98 -10.18 7.81
N LEU A 32 1.26 -10.64 6.60
CA LEU A 32 1.29 -12.08 6.29
C LEU A 32 2.64 -12.76 6.64
N GLY A 33 3.62 -12.03 7.19
CA GLY A 33 4.96 -12.56 7.43
C GLY A 33 5.74 -12.89 6.16
N LYS A 34 5.36 -12.31 5.02
CA LYS A 34 6.10 -12.47 3.75
C LYS A 34 7.25 -11.46 3.69
N PRO A 35 8.40 -11.82 3.12
CA PRO A 35 9.52 -10.89 3.00
C PRO A 35 9.16 -9.71 2.09
N VAL A 36 9.48 -8.51 2.55
CA VAL A 36 9.36 -7.26 1.79
C VAL A 36 10.41 -6.27 2.29
N ILE A 37 11.00 -5.49 1.37
CA ILE A 37 11.96 -4.43 1.69
C ILE A 37 11.27 -3.11 1.36
N ASP A 38 10.74 -2.44 2.37
CA ASP A 38 9.97 -1.19 2.22
C ASP A 38 10.82 -0.06 1.60
N VAL A 39 12.09 0.05 1.98
CA VAL A 39 13.03 1.03 1.40
C VAL A 39 13.25 0.84 -0.11
N GLU A 40 13.22 -0.40 -0.60
CA GLU A 40 13.34 -0.68 -2.04
C GLU A 40 12.08 -0.23 -2.78
N VAL A 41 10.91 -0.53 -2.22
CA VAL A 41 9.61 -0.11 -2.79
C VAL A 41 9.49 1.41 -2.80
N GLU A 42 9.96 2.10 -1.76
CA GLU A 42 10.00 3.55 -1.70
C GLU A 42 10.90 4.14 -2.81
N ARG A 43 12.08 3.56 -3.03
CA ARG A 43 13.01 4.03 -4.07
C ARG A 43 12.45 3.88 -5.48
N GLN A 44 11.58 2.89 -5.70
CA GLN A 44 10.87 2.70 -6.97
C GLN A 44 9.77 3.74 -7.20
N GLN A 45 9.27 4.41 -6.14
CA GLN A 45 8.28 5.48 -6.31
C GLN A 45 8.92 6.76 -6.86
N PRO A 46 8.15 7.58 -7.61
CA PRO A 46 8.59 8.91 -8.03
C PRO A 46 9.05 9.73 -6.81
N GLU A 47 10.16 10.46 -6.95
CA GLU A 47 10.81 11.16 -5.84
C GLU A 47 9.86 12.10 -5.08
N HIS A 48 9.05 12.87 -5.81
CA HIS A 48 8.06 13.79 -5.27
C HIS A 48 6.88 13.11 -4.55
N LEU A 49 6.74 11.78 -4.66
CA LEU A 49 5.70 10.99 -3.99
C LEU A 49 6.26 10.06 -2.91
N ARG A 50 7.57 10.07 -2.65
CA ARG A 50 8.16 9.22 -1.60
C ARG A 50 7.68 9.61 -0.20
N GLU A 51 7.51 10.90 0.05
CA GLU A 51 6.93 11.38 1.30
C GLU A 51 5.48 10.88 1.45
N TYR A 52 4.68 11.03 0.40
CA TYR A 52 3.31 10.50 0.36
C TYR A 52 3.28 8.98 0.58
N PHE A 53 4.17 8.21 -0.04
CA PHE A 53 4.30 6.77 0.18
C PHE A 53 4.52 6.43 1.67
N ARG A 54 5.40 7.15 2.37
CA ARG A 54 5.69 6.91 3.79
C ARG A 54 4.46 7.17 4.67
N GLU A 55 3.75 8.27 4.42
CA GLU A 55 2.51 8.59 5.14
C GLU A 55 1.46 7.48 4.94
N ARG A 56 1.30 7.00 3.71
CA ARG A 56 0.33 5.97 3.35
C ARG A 56 0.74 4.60 3.87
N LEU A 57 2.03 4.30 3.92
CA LEU A 57 2.54 3.08 4.53
C LEU A 57 2.22 3.02 6.03
N VAL A 58 2.40 4.13 6.77
CA VAL A 58 1.98 4.23 8.18
C VAL A 58 0.49 3.97 8.32
N TYR A 59 -0.34 4.62 7.50
CA TYR A 59 -1.78 4.41 7.48
C TYR A 59 -2.16 2.93 7.26
N TYR A 60 -1.59 2.28 6.24
CA TYR A 60 -1.92 0.88 5.92
C TYR A 60 -1.36 -0.12 6.94
N ARG A 61 -0.26 0.19 7.64
CA ARG A 61 0.21 -0.59 8.79
C ARG A 61 -0.81 -0.53 9.93
N GLU A 62 -1.39 0.62 10.22
CA GLU A 62 -2.47 0.75 11.22
C GLU A 62 -3.75 0.00 10.80
N VAL A 63 -4.15 0.11 9.53
CA VAL A 63 -5.29 -0.66 9.00
C VAL A 63 -5.03 -2.17 9.10
N SER A 64 -3.82 -2.62 8.80
CA SER A 64 -3.43 -4.03 8.84
C SER A 64 -3.59 -4.65 10.23
N LYS A 65 -3.46 -3.89 11.32
CA LYS A 65 -3.69 -4.39 12.68
C LYS A 65 -5.13 -4.87 12.92
N ARG A 66 -6.10 -4.40 12.12
CA ARG A 66 -7.52 -4.75 12.21
C ARG A 66 -7.90 -5.94 11.34
N LEU A 67 -6.97 -6.46 10.55
CA LEU A 67 -7.19 -7.56 9.62
C LEU A 67 -6.59 -8.86 10.16
N PRO A 68 -7.18 -10.03 9.87
CA PRO A 68 -6.60 -11.32 10.25
C PRO A 68 -5.18 -11.48 9.74
N LYS A 69 -4.34 -12.16 10.50
CA LYS A 69 -2.97 -12.46 10.07
C LYS A 69 -2.95 -13.73 9.22
N GLY A 70 -2.01 -13.80 8.29
CA GLY A 70 -1.95 -14.91 7.32
C GLY A 70 -1.72 -16.29 7.92
N TYR A 71 -1.23 -16.34 9.16
CA TYR A 71 -0.89 -17.56 9.88
C TYR A 71 -1.95 -17.98 10.90
N GLU A 72 -3.07 -17.26 11.02
CA GLU A 72 -4.14 -17.55 11.99
C GLU A 72 -4.96 -18.80 11.64
N TYR A 73 -4.77 -19.39 10.45
CA TYR A 73 -5.49 -20.59 9.99
C TYR A 73 -4.63 -21.85 9.86
N ASN A 74 -3.37 -21.83 10.33
CA ASN A 74 -2.48 -23.01 10.27
C ASN A 74 -2.45 -23.79 11.61
N GLN A 75 -3.52 -23.70 12.40
CA GLN A 75 -3.70 -24.49 13.63
C GLN A 75 -4.75 -25.57 13.40
N ASP A 76 -4.48 -26.51 12.49
CA ASP A 76 -5.16 -27.81 12.38
C ASP A 76 -4.10 -28.91 12.26
#